data_AF-A0A8S8YEB9-F1
#
_entry.id   AF-A0A8S8YEB9-F1
#
_cell.length_a   1.000
_cell.length_b   1.000
_cell.length_c   1.000
_cell.angle_alpha   90.00
_cell.angle_beta   90.00
_cell.angle_gamma   90.00
#
_symmetry.space_group_name_H-M   'P 1'
#
loop_
_entity.id
_entity.type
_entity.pdbx_description
1 polymer ?
#
loop_
_entity_poly.entity_id
_entity_poly.type
_entity_poly.pdbx_seq_one_letter_code
_entity_poly.pdbx_strand_id
1 'polypeptide(L)'
;MGPNYEFFGAPVELFIFTHKSLGKYSASDAGLFMQNLILSAHSKGLGTCPQGAVAIWEDAVRKEFEISKNYSLLCGICPGYPSDEKINSFPCKSSNPSEIIFPEKAEFFSEPHIWVFLDTVGLKRRSRPRRAGGLNAAGQVRHRSCRADDLHIPSVAWVLKKKS
;
A
#
# COMPACT_ATOMS: atom_id res chain seq x y z
N MET A 1 12.61 23.09 -13.33
CA MET A 1 12.05 22.15 -12.33
C MET A 1 11.14 21.19 -13.10
N GLY A 2 11.20 19.87 -12.90
CA GLY A 2 10.31 18.93 -13.62
C GLY A 2 8.85 18.96 -13.09
N PRO A 3 7.86 18.44 -13.84
CA PRO A 3 6.44 18.51 -13.47
C PRO A 3 6.08 17.79 -12.15
N ASN A 4 6.96 16.91 -11.65
CA ASN A 4 6.88 16.34 -10.31
C ASN A 4 6.78 17.41 -9.21
N TYR A 5 7.48 18.53 -9.36
CA TYR A 5 7.54 19.60 -8.35
C TYR A 5 6.37 20.60 -8.46
N GLU A 6 5.55 20.47 -9.50
CA GLU A 6 4.32 21.23 -9.70
C GLU A 6 3.07 20.40 -9.44
N PHE A 7 3.25 19.19 -8.86
CA PHE A 7 2.20 18.21 -8.57
C PHE A 7 1.39 17.81 -9.81
N PHE A 8 2.02 17.85 -10.99
CA PHE A 8 1.37 17.59 -12.28
C PHE A 8 0.11 18.45 -12.52
N GLY A 9 0.09 19.67 -11.98
CA GLY A 9 -1.07 20.57 -12.10
C GLY A 9 -2.23 20.22 -11.16
N ALA A 10 -2.07 19.24 -10.26
CA ALA A 10 -3.09 18.90 -9.29
C ALA A 10 -3.37 20.08 -8.33
N PRO A 11 -4.63 20.28 -7.92
CA PRO A 11 -5.00 21.32 -6.97
C PRO A 11 -4.57 20.99 -5.53
N VAL A 12 -4.18 19.75 -5.27
CA VAL A 12 -3.92 19.22 -3.93
C VAL A 12 -2.74 18.26 -3.97
N GLU A 13 -1.90 18.32 -2.94
CA GLU A 13 -0.85 17.35 -2.64
C GLU A 13 -1.08 16.72 -1.27
N LEU A 14 -0.99 15.39 -1.18
CA LEU A 14 -0.99 14.65 0.07
C LEU A 14 0.42 14.13 0.36
N PHE A 15 0.95 14.47 1.53
CA PHE A 15 2.23 13.96 2.01
C PHE A 15 1.99 12.79 2.95
N ILE A 16 2.55 11.62 2.63
CA ILE A 16 2.39 10.39 3.40
C ILE A 16 3.62 10.16 4.27
N PHE A 17 3.42 10.02 5.57
CA PHE A 17 4.45 9.82 6.56
C PHE A 17 4.36 8.45 7.20
N THR A 18 5.52 7.88 7.52
CA THR A 18 5.63 6.59 8.22
C THR A 18 6.38 6.76 9.54
N HIS A 19 5.94 6.03 10.57
CA HIS A 19 6.61 6.03 11.87
C HIS A 19 7.93 5.26 11.79
N LYS A 20 9.03 5.86 12.26
CA LYS A 20 10.41 5.35 12.13
C LYS A 20 10.64 4.06 12.92
N SER A 21 9.92 3.83 14.02
CA SER A 21 10.17 2.69 14.91
C SER A 21 9.80 1.32 14.32
N LEU A 22 8.85 1.25 13.37
CA LEU A 22 8.36 -0.04 12.85
C LEU A 22 9.01 -0.43 11.51
N GLY A 23 9.88 0.42 10.97
CA GLY A 23 10.67 0.15 9.77
C GLY A 23 9.84 -0.36 8.59
N LYS A 24 10.15 -1.58 8.12
CA LYS A 24 9.48 -2.21 6.97
C LYS A 24 7.96 -2.36 7.12
N TYR A 25 7.46 -2.50 8.35
CA TYR A 25 6.02 -2.63 8.60
C TYR A 25 5.29 -1.32 8.34
N SER A 26 5.84 -0.18 8.79
CA SER A 26 5.25 1.14 8.46
C SER A 26 5.17 1.39 6.96
N ALA A 27 6.22 1.00 6.21
CA ALA A 27 6.23 1.16 4.75
C ALA A 27 5.19 0.26 4.07
N SER A 28 5.03 -0.98 4.56
CA SER A 28 4.00 -1.91 4.06
C SER A 28 2.60 -1.36 4.33
N ASP A 29 2.33 -0.90 5.55
CA ASP A 29 1.03 -0.35 5.92
C ASP A 29 0.71 0.92 5.11
N ALA A 30 1.69 1.80 4.91
CA ALA A 30 1.54 2.97 4.06
C ALA A 30 1.22 2.58 2.62
N GLY A 31 1.89 1.57 2.06
CA GLY A 31 1.58 1.07 0.72
C GLY A 31 0.13 0.60 0.58
N LEU A 32 -0.37 -0.16 1.57
CA LEU A 32 -1.76 -0.61 1.60
C LEU A 32 -2.74 0.56 1.72
N PHE A 33 -2.46 1.52 2.61
CA PHE A 33 -3.24 2.75 2.77
C PHE A 33 -3.31 3.55 1.47
N MET A 34 -2.15 3.79 0.85
CA MET A 34 -2.03 4.55 -0.41
C MET A 34 -2.81 3.86 -1.53
N GLN A 35 -2.68 2.55 -1.67
CA GLN A 35 -3.40 1.81 -2.71
C GLN A 35 -4.92 1.91 -2.53
N ASN A 36 -5.41 1.81 -1.30
CA ASN A 36 -6.84 1.99 -1.01
C ASN A 36 -7.30 3.41 -1.33
N LEU A 37 -6.49 4.42 -0.98
CA LEU A 37 -6.78 5.82 -1.30
C LEU A 37 -6.85 6.05 -2.82
N ILE A 38 -5.88 5.52 -3.56
CA ILE A 38 -5.80 5.62 -5.03
C ILE A 38 -7.04 4.98 -5.68
N LEU A 39 -7.38 3.75 -5.28
CA LEU A 39 -8.56 3.06 -5.80
C LEU A 39 -9.87 3.77 -5.44
N SER A 40 -9.97 4.35 -4.23
CA SER A 40 -11.13 5.12 -3.80
C SER A 40 -11.26 6.45 -4.55
N ALA A 41 -10.14 7.12 -4.86
CA ALA A 41 -10.14 8.32 -5.68
C ALA A 41 -10.59 7.99 -7.12
N HIS A 42 -10.05 6.91 -7.70
CA HIS A 42 -10.44 6.44 -9.03
C HIS A 42 -11.92 6.06 -9.11
N SER A 43 -12.49 5.44 -8.07
CA SER A 43 -13.93 5.13 -8.06
C SER A 43 -14.83 6.36 -8.02
N LYS A 44 -14.28 7.52 -7.63
CA LYS A 44 -14.95 8.83 -7.65
C LYS A 44 -14.61 9.65 -8.90
N GLY A 45 -13.94 9.07 -9.90
CA GLY A 45 -13.56 9.75 -11.14
C GLY A 45 -12.33 10.66 -11.05
N LEU A 46 -11.57 10.58 -9.96
CA LEU A 46 -10.29 11.29 -9.82
C LEU A 46 -9.14 10.40 -10.28
N GLY A 47 -8.17 11.00 -10.97
CA GLY A 47 -6.86 10.40 -11.19
C GLY A 47 -5.92 10.69 -10.02
N THR A 48 -4.94 9.84 -9.80
CA THR A 48 -3.89 10.08 -8.80
C THR A 48 -2.50 9.80 -9.37
N CYS A 49 -1.51 10.56 -8.91
CA CYS A 49 -0.11 10.32 -9.23
C CYS A 49 0.72 10.19 -7.94
N PRO A 50 1.20 8.97 -7.59
CA PRO A 50 2.14 8.78 -6.48
C PRO A 50 3.53 9.30 -6.86
N GLN A 51 4.13 10.11 -5.98
CA GLN A 51 5.39 10.79 -6.22
C GLN A 51 6.45 10.40 -5.18
N GLY A 52 7.40 9.55 -5.58
CA GLY A 52 8.57 9.24 -4.74
C GLY A 52 9.54 10.41 -4.59
N ALA A 53 9.65 11.28 -5.62
CA ALA A 53 10.58 12.40 -5.64
C ALA A 53 10.32 13.44 -4.53
N VAL A 54 9.08 13.53 -4.04
CA VAL A 54 8.68 14.45 -2.97
C VAL A 54 9.37 14.12 -1.64
N ALA A 55 9.74 12.85 -1.41
CA ALA A 55 10.44 12.43 -0.20
C ALA A 55 11.81 13.11 -0.02
N ILE A 56 12.45 13.55 -1.11
CA ILE A 56 13.73 14.27 -1.07
C ILE A 56 13.59 15.64 -0.38
N TRP A 57 12.39 16.23 -0.40
CA TRP A 57 12.12 17.57 0.10
C TRP A 57 11.47 17.56 1.50
N GLU A 58 11.70 16.50 2.28
CA GLU A 58 11.14 16.34 3.63
C GLU A 58 11.36 17.58 4.52
N ASP A 59 12.56 18.18 4.48
CA ASP A 59 12.89 19.37 5.25
C ASP A 59 12.03 20.59 4.89
N ALA A 60 11.68 20.75 3.62
CA ALA A 60 10.79 21.82 3.18
C ALA A 60 9.36 21.59 3.68
N VAL A 61 8.86 20.35 3.61
CA VAL A 61 7.53 19.98 4.12
C VAL A 61 7.44 20.18 5.63
N ARG A 62 8.51 19.86 6.37
CA ARG A 62 8.59 20.07 7.84
C ARG A 62 8.65 21.52 8.28
N LYS A 63 9.06 22.44 7.40
CA LYS A 63 8.99 23.89 7.69
C LYS A 63 7.56 24.41 7.63
N GLU A 64 6.72 23.75 6.82
CA GLU A 64 5.34 24.15 6.60
C GLU A 64 4.36 23.51 7.60
N PHE A 65 4.68 22.31 8.11
CA PHE A 65 3.80 21.53 8.97
C PHE A 65 4.51 21.08 10.26
N GLU A 66 3.76 21.08 11.38
CA GLU A 66 4.22 20.57 12.67
C GLU A 66 4.25 19.03 12.70
N ILE A 67 5.25 18.44 12.03
CA ILE A 67 5.40 16.99 11.93
C ILE A 67 6.36 16.49 13.01
N SER A 68 5.92 15.52 13.81
CA SER A 68 6.78 14.88 14.82
C SER A 68 8.04 14.26 14.21
N LYS A 69 9.15 14.32 14.97
CA LYS A 69 10.45 13.74 14.57
C LYS A 69 10.41 12.22 14.40
N ASN A 70 9.41 11.57 14.98
CA ASN A 70 9.22 10.12 14.93
C ASN A 70 8.68 9.63 13.59
N TYR A 71 8.18 10.54 12.75
CA TYR A 71 7.73 10.22 11.40
C TYR A 71 8.81 10.54 10.38
N SER A 72 8.79 9.91 9.21
CA SER A 72 9.59 10.28 8.02
C SER A 72 8.67 10.36 6.81
N LEU A 73 8.99 11.24 5.86
CA LEU A 73 8.21 11.37 4.63
C LEU A 73 8.49 10.18 3.71
N LEU A 74 7.45 9.41 3.38
CA LEU A 74 7.56 8.28 2.49
C LEU A 74 7.42 8.72 1.03
N CYS A 75 6.37 9.46 0.71
CA CYS A 75 6.03 9.89 -0.64
C CYS A 75 4.92 10.95 -0.64
N GLY A 76 4.71 11.54 -1.83
CA GLY A 76 3.56 12.39 -2.15
C GLY A 76 2.49 11.65 -2.95
N ILE A 77 1.25 12.12 -2.92
CA ILE A 77 0.17 11.73 -3.82
C ILE A 77 -0.59 12.99 -4.24
N CYS A 78 -0.64 13.26 -5.54
CA CYS A 78 -1.45 14.33 -6.11
C CYS A 78 -2.73 13.77 -6.74
N PRO A 79 -3.90 13.90 -6.10
CA PRO A 79 -5.18 13.63 -6.72
C PRO A 79 -5.64 14.82 -7.57
N GLY A 80 -6.24 14.54 -8.73
CA GLY A 80 -6.78 15.55 -9.63
C GLY A 80 -7.78 14.97 -10.61
N TYR A 81 -8.44 15.83 -11.39
CA TYR A 81 -9.23 15.35 -12.52
C TYR A 81 -8.30 14.96 -13.66
N PRO A 82 -8.45 13.75 -14.23
CA PRO A 82 -7.58 13.31 -15.32
C PRO A 82 -7.81 14.17 -16.56
N SER A 83 -6.74 14.56 -17.21
CA SER A 83 -6.73 15.11 -18.57
C SER A 83 -6.16 14.09 -19.55
N ASP A 84 -6.40 14.29 -20.85
CA ASP A 84 -5.81 13.46 -21.91
C ASP A 84 -4.31 13.77 -22.15
N GLU A 85 -3.71 14.65 -21.37
CA GLU A 85 -2.32 15.04 -21.51
C GLU A 85 -1.37 13.97 -20.95
N LYS A 86 -0.38 13.61 -21.75
CA LYS A 86 0.60 12.61 -21.36
C LYS A 86 1.64 13.22 -20.42
N ILE A 87 1.61 12.81 -19.15
CA ILE A 87 2.52 13.28 -18.10
C ILE A 87 4.00 12.93 -18.38
N ASN A 88 4.27 11.73 -18.90
CA ASN A 88 5.62 11.30 -19.22
C ASN A 88 5.63 10.27 -20.36
N SER A 89 6.78 10.11 -21.00
CA SER A 89 7.00 9.14 -22.07
C SER A 89 7.68 7.86 -21.58
N PHE A 90 7.73 7.61 -20.27
CA PHE A 90 8.36 6.40 -19.74
C PHE A 90 7.49 5.18 -20.09
N PRO A 91 8.08 4.12 -20.65
CA PRO A 91 7.33 2.91 -20.96
C PRO A 91 6.91 2.22 -19.66
N CYS A 92 5.60 2.17 -19.41
CA CYS A 92 5.05 1.34 -18.34
C CYS A 92 4.93 -0.10 -18.85
N LYS A 93 5.99 -0.90 -18.67
CA LYS A 93 5.97 -2.33 -18.94
C LYS A 93 5.73 -3.07 -17.63
N SER A 94 4.60 -3.77 -17.52
CA SER A 94 4.46 -4.77 -16.45
C SER A 94 5.50 -5.85 -16.71
N SER A 95 6.26 -6.21 -15.67
CA SER A 95 7.13 -7.39 -15.71
C SER A 95 6.30 -8.64 -15.96
N ASN A 96 6.92 -9.64 -16.60
CA ASN A 96 6.28 -10.93 -16.82
C ASN A 96 6.08 -11.62 -15.44
N PRO A 97 4.92 -12.25 -15.15
CA PRO A 97 4.72 -13.00 -13.91
C PRO A 97 5.87 -13.95 -13.55
N SER A 98 6.53 -14.57 -14.54
CA SER A 98 7.67 -15.47 -14.30
C SER A 98 8.91 -14.79 -13.68
N GLU A 99 9.04 -13.47 -13.80
CA GLU A 99 10.15 -12.69 -13.21
C GLU A 99 9.88 -12.33 -11.74
N ILE A 100 8.61 -12.37 -11.31
CA ILE A 100 8.18 -11.99 -9.96
C ILE A 100 7.85 -13.22 -9.11
N ILE A 101 7.48 -14.33 -9.74
CA ILE A 101 7.23 -15.62 -9.08
C ILE A 101 8.56 -16.35 -8.93
N PHE A 102 9.06 -16.41 -7.71
CA PHE A 102 10.24 -17.23 -7.40
C PHE A 102 9.88 -18.72 -7.43
N PRO A 103 10.67 -19.57 -8.11
CA PRO A 103 10.46 -21.01 -8.09
C PRO A 103 10.70 -21.58 -6.70
N GLU A 104 9.94 -22.62 -6.36
CA GLU A 104 10.15 -23.40 -5.14
C GLU A 104 11.52 -24.11 -5.21
N LYS A 105 12.27 -24.12 -4.10
CA LYS A 105 13.44 -25.01 -3.98
C LYS A 105 12.94 -26.46 -3.89
N ALA A 106 13.40 -27.33 -4.78
CA ALA A 106 13.04 -28.76 -4.79
C ALA A 106 13.25 -29.48 -3.45
N GLU A 107 14.14 -28.97 -2.60
CA GLU A 107 14.47 -29.50 -1.26
C GLU A 107 13.56 -28.98 -0.13
N PHE A 108 12.61 -28.07 -0.42
CA PHE A 108 11.71 -27.49 0.59
C PHE A 108 10.85 -28.55 1.30
N PHE A 109 10.60 -29.70 0.66
CA PHE A 109 9.79 -30.79 1.19
C PHE A 109 10.57 -31.91 1.90
N SER A 110 11.91 -31.96 1.79
CA SER A 110 12.73 -33.02 2.40
C SER A 110 13.14 -32.74 3.84
N GLU A 111 12.96 -31.50 4.31
CA GLU A 111 13.37 -31.09 5.66
C GLU A 111 12.27 -31.34 6.71
N PRO A 112 12.47 -32.25 7.69
CA PRO A 112 11.43 -32.65 8.64
C PRO A 112 10.98 -31.51 9.58
N HIS A 113 11.80 -30.49 9.78
CA HIS A 113 11.48 -29.35 10.64
C HIS A 113 10.43 -28.40 10.04
N ILE A 114 10.30 -28.34 8.70
CA ILE A 114 9.28 -27.55 8.01
C ILE A 114 7.87 -28.12 8.25
N TRP A 115 7.74 -29.45 8.34
CA TRP A 115 6.47 -30.10 8.63
C TRP A 115 5.94 -29.77 10.03
N VAL A 116 6.83 -29.66 11.02
CA VAL A 116 6.47 -29.23 12.38
C VAL A 116 5.96 -27.79 12.38
N PHE A 117 6.64 -26.89 11.64
CA PHE A 117 6.22 -25.49 11.53
C PHE A 117 4.87 -25.36 10.82
N LEU A 118 4.68 -26.02 9.68
CA LEU A 118 3.42 -26.02 8.92
C LEU A 118 2.26 -26.66 9.71
N ASP A 119 2.53 -27.68 10.53
CA ASP A 119 1.54 -28.25 11.44
C ASP A 119 1.18 -27.30 12.58
N THR A 120 2.17 -26.58 13.12
CA THR A 120 1.97 -25.58 14.18
C THR A 120 1.13 -24.39 13.69
N VAL A 121 1.32 -23.94 12.45
CA VAL A 121 0.56 -22.81 11.87
C VAL A 121 -0.69 -23.26 11.08
N GLY A 122 -1.03 -24.55 11.08
CA GLY A 122 -2.24 -25.09 10.46
C GLY A 122 -2.29 -25.00 8.92
N LEU A 123 -1.16 -24.71 8.27
CA LEU A 123 -1.02 -24.50 6.82
C LEU A 123 -0.64 -25.79 6.09
N LYS A 124 -1.18 -26.94 6.51
CA LYS A 124 -1.14 -28.14 5.67
C LYS A 124 -1.98 -27.89 4.42
N ARG A 125 -1.36 -27.98 3.25
CA ARG A 125 -2.06 -28.02 1.95
C ARG A 125 -2.99 -29.24 1.97
N ARG A 126 -4.23 -29.04 2.41
CA ARG A 126 -5.25 -30.09 2.46
C ARG A 126 -5.64 -30.44 1.04
N SER A 127 -5.11 -31.54 0.52
CA SER A 127 -5.84 -32.39 -0.41
C SER A 127 -6.98 -33.07 0.37
N ARG A 128 -8.05 -32.32 0.67
CA ARG A 128 -9.31 -32.90 1.17
C ARG A 128 -10.50 -32.37 0.37
N PRO A 129 -11.49 -33.22 0.07
CA PRO A 129 -12.73 -32.79 -0.56
C PRO A 129 -13.42 -31.75 0.33
N ARG A 130 -14.10 -30.77 -0.29
CA ARG A 130 -14.82 -29.67 0.39
C ARG A 130 -15.68 -30.23 1.53
N ARG A 131 -15.21 -30.13 2.77
CA ARG A 131 -16.08 -30.19 3.95
C ARG A 131 -16.63 -28.80 4.17
N ALA A 132 -17.95 -28.70 4.14
CA ALA A 132 -18.71 -27.51 4.49
C ALA A 132 -18.23 -26.98 5.85
N GLY A 133 -17.58 -25.82 5.84
CA GLY A 133 -17.39 -25.02 7.04
C GLY A 133 -18.76 -24.53 7.51
N GLY A 134 -18.98 -24.48 8.83
CA GLY A 134 -20.24 -24.04 9.42
C GLY A 134 -20.68 -22.68 8.88
N LEU A 135 -21.74 -22.72 8.08
CA LEU A 135 -22.40 -21.56 7.50
C LEU A 135 -23.28 -20.91 8.57
N ASN A 136 -23.46 -19.59 8.55
CA ASN A 136 -24.66 -19.02 9.15
C ASN A 136 -25.90 -19.46 8.32
N ALA A 137 -27.12 -19.17 8.76
CA ALA A 137 -28.34 -19.52 8.03
C ALA A 137 -28.38 -18.98 6.57
N ALA A 138 -27.44 -18.09 6.20
CA ALA A 138 -27.27 -17.48 4.88
C ALA A 138 -26.00 -17.92 4.11
N GLY A 139 -25.26 -18.94 4.56
CA GLY A 139 -24.16 -19.48 3.75
C GLY A 139 -22.81 -18.73 3.83
N GLN A 140 -22.61 -17.82 4.78
CA GLN A 140 -21.39 -17.01 4.86
C GLN A 140 -20.39 -17.51 5.91
N VAL A 141 -19.09 -17.50 5.55
CA VAL A 141 -17.97 -17.73 6.47
C VAL A 141 -17.88 -16.56 7.45
N ARG A 142 -17.92 -16.83 8.75
CA ARG A 142 -17.71 -15.80 9.78
C ARG A 142 -16.23 -15.41 9.84
N HIS A 143 -15.85 -14.32 9.18
CA HIS A 143 -14.63 -13.58 9.50
C HIS A 143 -14.98 -12.48 10.49
N ARG A 144 -14.13 -12.20 11.48
CA ARG A 144 -14.26 -10.95 12.26
C ARG A 144 -14.07 -9.81 11.26
N SER A 145 -15.13 -9.13 10.85
CA SER A 145 -15.04 -7.99 9.96
C SER A 145 -14.31 -6.88 10.72
N CYS A 146 -13.07 -6.57 10.34
CA CYS A 146 -12.44 -5.32 10.78
C CYS A 146 -13.35 -4.19 10.30
N ARG A 147 -13.91 -3.41 11.23
CA ARG A 147 -14.71 -2.24 10.87
C ARG A 147 -13.78 -1.18 10.32
N ALA A 148 -14.31 -0.25 9.53
CA ALA A 148 -13.52 0.86 9.01
C ALA A 148 -12.86 1.69 10.15
N ASP A 149 -13.51 1.73 11.32
CA ASP A 149 -13.01 2.42 12.52
C ASP A 149 -11.81 1.71 13.17
N ASP A 150 -11.58 0.43 12.87
CA ASP A 150 -10.41 -0.34 13.32
C ASP A 150 -9.18 -0.09 12.41
N LEU A 151 -9.31 0.66 11.32
CA LEU A 151 -8.23 0.97 10.36
C LEU A 151 -7.36 2.16 10.77
N HIS A 152 -7.38 2.59 12.03
CA HIS A 152 -6.35 3.52 12.49
C HIS A 152 -5.01 2.79 12.45
N ILE A 153 -4.22 3.06 11.42
CA ILE A 153 -2.88 2.54 11.27
C ILE A 153 -1.96 3.51 12.03
N PRO A 154 -1.54 3.22 13.28
CA PRO A 154 -0.73 4.14 14.08
C PRO A 154 0.64 4.44 13.44
N SER A 155 1.06 3.58 12.49
CA SER A 155 2.32 3.68 11.76
C SER A 155 2.28 4.69 10.60
N VAL A 156 1.10 5.20 10.20
CA VAL A 156 0.93 6.07 9.03
C VAL A 156 0.26 7.39 9.44
N ALA A 157 0.84 8.51 9.01
CA ALA A 157 0.26 9.84 9.15
C ALA A 157 0.23 10.53 7.79
N TRP A 158 -0.65 11.50 7.59
CA TRP A 158 -0.72 12.26 6.35
C TRP A 158 -1.16 13.70 6.59
N VAL A 159 -0.70 14.61 5.74
CA VAL A 159 -1.16 16.00 5.69
C VAL A 159 -1.48 16.39 4.25
N LEU A 160 -2.40 17.32 4.09
CA LEU A 160 -2.90 17.76 2.79
C LEU A 160 -2.58 19.25 2.60
N LYS A 161 -1.95 19.60 1.48
CA LYS A 161 -1.73 20.98 1.05
C LYS A 161 -2.59 21.28 -0.17
N LYS A 162 -3.41 22.33 -0.10
CA LYS A 162 -4.06 22.89 -1.29
C LYS A 162 -3.12 23.87 -1.97
N LYS A 163 -3.03 23.81 -3.30
CA LYS A 163 -2.35 24.80 -4.12
C LYS A 163 -3.18 26.10 -4.03
N SER A 164 -2.56 27.18 -3.56
CA SER A 164 -3.20 28.51 -3.44
C SER A 164 -3.16 29.26 -4.74
#